data_AF-A0A0G1N8X2-F1
#
_entry.id   AF-A0A0G1N8X2-F1
#
_cell.length_a   1.000
_cell.length_b   1.000
_cell.length_c   1.000
_cell.angle_alpha   90.00
_cell.angle_beta   90.00
_cell.angle_gamma   90.00
#
_symmetry.space_group_name_H-M   'P 1'
#
loop_
_entity.id
_entity.type
_entity.pdbx_description
1 polymer ?
#
loop_
_entity_poly.entity_id
_entity_poly.type
_entity_poly.pdbx_seq_one_letter_code
_entity_poly.pdbx_strand_id
1 'polypeptide(L)'
;MESTDKSVEEAVLNILQKGTLLGTEIVRQTSLLRTDTTKQAVYRVLRKLKKEEKIVIHGKSVSLNIQWLKAMGEFYSLAEFYYSGSSGETFLNLKGRDKIIYSFKNLNLLDAFGIHALHMMGMVTEKHTPLFAYNPHEWFFWARREAEQMFVEAMHKDDRQLFLVSSHSDPLDLELRKYYQGDLLQYHIVEKPLLPKDNYYFVVIGDYLMEVYFDEKIVAELDEFYKTTKTWSEESKLALQKIVLKSSKNKLVISKNRRKIERYKKMLSPFFFIKS
;
A
#
# COMPACT_ATOMS: atom_id res chain seq x y z
N MET A 1 6.39 -18.57 3.72
CA MET A 1 7.28 -18.54 2.54
C MET A 1 6.47 -17.90 1.43
N GLU A 2 6.65 -16.60 1.20
CA GLU A 2 5.91 -15.88 0.16
C GLU A 2 6.43 -16.29 -1.22
N SER A 3 5.66 -17.11 -1.90
CA SER A 3 5.77 -17.31 -3.34
C SER A 3 5.17 -16.09 -4.04
N THR A 4 5.88 -14.95 -4.05
CA THR A 4 5.68 -14.00 -5.14
C THR A 4 6.24 -14.65 -6.39
N ASP A 5 5.39 -14.96 -7.36
CA ASP A 5 5.73 -15.50 -8.69
C ASP A 5 6.51 -14.45 -9.51
N LYS A 6 7.65 -14.00 -8.98
CA LYS A 6 8.55 -13.04 -9.62
C LYS A 6 9.06 -13.65 -10.89
N SER A 7 8.98 -12.93 -12.00
CA SER A 7 9.47 -13.44 -13.28
C SER A 7 10.94 -13.89 -13.17
N VAL A 8 11.39 -14.80 -14.04
CA VAL A 8 12.81 -15.21 -14.07
C VAL A 8 13.72 -13.98 -14.26
N GLU A 9 13.24 -12.94 -14.95
CA GLU A 9 13.94 -11.65 -15.10
C GLU A 9 14.12 -10.93 -13.77
N GLU A 10 13.04 -10.75 -13.00
CA GLU A 10 13.09 -10.11 -11.68
C GLU A 10 13.97 -10.89 -10.70
N ALA A 11 13.89 -12.22 -10.71
CA ALA A 11 14.73 -13.06 -9.86
C ALA A 11 16.23 -12.82 -10.17
N VAL A 12 16.60 -12.80 -11.45
CA VAL A 12 17.98 -12.54 -11.90
C VAL A 12 18.45 -11.13 -11.50
N LEU A 13 17.62 -10.10 -11.72
CA LEU A 13 17.97 -8.73 -11.34
C LEU A 13 18.14 -8.57 -9.82
N ASN A 14 17.26 -9.18 -9.02
CA ASN A 14 17.36 -9.17 -7.56
C ASN A 14 18.63 -9.89 -7.04
N ILE A 15 19.01 -11.00 -7.68
CA ILE A 15 20.26 -11.70 -7.37
C ILE A 15 21.47 -10.79 -7.64
N LEU A 16 21.48 -10.14 -8.81
CA LEU A 16 22.57 -9.26 -9.25
C LEU A 16 22.62 -7.91 -8.51
N GLN A 17 21.56 -7.52 -7.80
CA GLN A 17 21.57 -6.34 -6.93
C GLN A 17 22.68 -6.41 -5.87
N LYS A 18 23.09 -7.63 -5.48
CA LYS A 18 24.15 -7.88 -4.48
C LYS A 18 25.57 -7.84 -5.06
N GLY A 19 25.72 -7.57 -6.36
CA GLY A 19 27.00 -7.45 -7.04
C GLY A 19 27.21 -8.47 -8.15
N THR A 20 28.47 -8.56 -8.59
CA THR A 20 28.88 -9.43 -9.72
C THR A 20 28.87 -10.90 -9.32
N LEU A 21 28.30 -11.76 -10.18
CA LEU A 21 28.25 -13.20 -9.96
C LEU A 21 28.63 -13.98 -11.22
N LEU A 22 29.05 -15.24 -11.04
CA LEU A 22 29.22 -16.17 -12.15
C LEU A 22 27.86 -16.59 -12.72
N GLY A 23 27.77 -16.79 -14.03
CA GLY A 23 26.54 -17.26 -14.68
C GLY A 23 25.99 -18.57 -14.10
N THR A 24 26.88 -19.47 -13.66
CA THR A 24 26.49 -20.73 -12.97
C THR A 24 25.89 -20.49 -11.60
N GLU A 25 26.38 -19.48 -10.88
CA GLU A 25 25.88 -19.14 -9.55
C GLU A 25 24.50 -18.47 -9.64
N ILE A 26 24.28 -17.64 -10.67
CA ILE A 26 22.96 -17.06 -10.95
C ILE A 26 21.94 -18.16 -11.24
N VAL A 27 22.30 -19.18 -12.03
CA VAL A 27 21.43 -20.33 -12.28
C VAL A 27 21.07 -21.04 -10.97
N ARG A 28 22.06 -21.32 -10.13
CA ARG A 28 21.87 -22.00 -8.84
C ARG A 28 20.95 -21.20 -7.91
N GLN A 29 21.20 -19.90 -7.75
CA GLN A 29 20.37 -19.05 -6.90
C GLN A 29 18.96 -18.89 -7.46
N THR A 30 18.81 -18.79 -8.79
CA THR A 30 17.49 -18.70 -9.42
C THR A 30 16.69 -19.99 -9.21
N SER A 31 17.31 -21.17 -9.30
CA SER A 31 16.62 -22.44 -9.03
C SER A 31 16.21 -22.62 -7.56
N LEU A 32 16.96 -22.02 -6.62
CA LEU A 32 16.59 -22.02 -5.21
C LEU A 32 15.38 -21.11 -4.93
N LEU A 33 15.25 -20.01 -5.68
CA LEU A 33 14.11 -19.10 -5.58
C LEU A 33 12.89 -19.59 -6.38
N ARG A 34 13.12 -20.34 -7.46
CA ARG A 34 12.10 -20.83 -8.40
C ARG A 34 12.44 -22.25 -8.84
N THR A 35 11.90 -23.24 -8.15
CA THR A 35 12.20 -24.68 -8.34
C THR A 35 11.97 -25.18 -9.77
N ASP A 36 11.03 -24.57 -10.49
CA ASP A 36 10.66 -25.00 -11.86
C ASP A 36 11.42 -24.26 -12.97
N THR A 37 12.43 -23.44 -12.62
CA THR A 37 13.18 -22.66 -13.61
C THR A 37 14.33 -23.47 -14.21
N THR A 38 14.25 -23.75 -15.51
CA THR A 38 15.34 -24.45 -16.21
C THR A 38 16.58 -23.57 -16.40
N LYS A 39 17.75 -24.19 -16.46
CA LYS A 39 19.02 -23.53 -16.81
C LYS A 39 18.90 -22.72 -18.11
N GLN A 40 18.23 -23.28 -19.14
CA GLN A 40 18.05 -22.57 -20.41
C GLN A 40 17.19 -21.31 -20.27
N ALA A 41 16.18 -21.32 -19.41
CA ALA A 41 15.35 -20.15 -19.14
C ALA A 41 16.17 -19.00 -18.54
N VAL A 42 17.05 -19.29 -17.58
CA VAL A 42 17.96 -18.30 -16.98
C VAL A 42 18.89 -17.70 -18.04
N TYR A 43 19.57 -18.53 -18.84
CA TYR A 43 20.46 -18.02 -19.89
C TYR A 43 19.73 -17.22 -20.98
N ARG A 44 18.47 -17.55 -21.27
CA ARG A 44 17.63 -16.76 -22.18
C ARG A 44 17.38 -15.36 -21.62
N VAL A 45 17.07 -15.26 -20.33
CA VAL A 45 16.93 -13.98 -19.62
C VAL A 45 18.25 -13.20 -19.61
N LEU A 46 19.39 -13.83 -19.33
CA LEU A 46 20.69 -13.16 -19.39
C LEU A 46 20.99 -12.60 -20.79
N ARG A 47 20.68 -13.34 -21.85
CA ARG A 47 20.84 -12.82 -23.22
C ARG A 47 19.93 -11.63 -23.50
N LYS A 48 18.67 -11.69 -23.05
CA LYS A 48 17.72 -10.58 -23.15
C LYS A 48 18.23 -9.34 -22.40
N LEU A 49 18.55 -9.48 -21.11
CA LEU A 49 19.04 -8.38 -20.27
C LEU A 49 20.34 -7.76 -20.81
N LYS A 50 21.23 -8.57 -21.39
CA LYS A 50 22.44 -8.06 -22.06
C LYS A 50 22.08 -7.24 -23.30
N LYS A 51 21.14 -7.72 -24.12
CA LYS A 51 20.66 -7.01 -25.32
C LYS A 51 19.98 -5.68 -24.97
N GLU A 52 19.30 -5.62 -23.83
CA GLU A 52 18.67 -4.41 -23.30
C GLU A 52 19.64 -3.53 -22.49
N GLU A 53 20.93 -3.89 -22.47
CA GLU A 53 21.99 -3.18 -21.74
C GLU A 53 21.73 -3.01 -20.24
N LYS A 54 20.88 -3.85 -19.64
CA LYS A 54 20.61 -3.88 -18.19
C LYS A 54 21.73 -4.58 -17.41
N ILE A 55 22.44 -5.50 -18.06
CA ILE A 55 23.58 -6.22 -17.49
C ILE A 55 24.79 -6.19 -18.42
N VAL A 56 25.97 -6.36 -17.85
CA VAL A 56 27.22 -6.58 -18.57
C VAL A 56 27.71 -8.00 -18.30
N ILE A 57 28.24 -8.66 -19.33
CA ILE A 57 28.86 -9.98 -19.22
C ILE A 57 30.32 -9.87 -19.63
N HIS A 58 31.24 -10.13 -18.70
CA HIS A 58 32.68 -10.15 -18.93
C HIS A 58 33.25 -11.52 -18.53
N GLY A 59 33.71 -12.29 -19.51
CA GLY A 59 34.07 -13.70 -19.30
C GLY A 59 32.88 -14.51 -18.79
N LYS A 60 33.03 -15.12 -17.60
CA LYS A 60 31.95 -15.90 -16.94
C LYS A 60 31.15 -15.07 -15.92
N SER A 61 31.56 -13.82 -15.70
CA SER A 61 30.98 -12.93 -14.70
C SER A 61 29.89 -12.06 -15.32
N VAL A 62 28.83 -11.84 -14.55
CA VAL A 62 27.67 -11.04 -14.90
C VAL A 62 27.43 -10.02 -13.80
N SER A 63 27.21 -8.77 -14.17
CA SER A 63 26.91 -7.66 -13.26
C SER A 63 25.79 -6.78 -13.83
N LEU A 64 25.12 -6.01 -12.97
CA LEU A 64 24.23 -4.94 -13.45
C LEU A 64 25.05 -3.87 -14.18
N ASN A 65 24.48 -3.30 -15.25
CA ASN A 65 25.09 -2.18 -15.95
C ASN A 65 24.92 -0.91 -15.12
N ILE A 66 26.03 -0.27 -14.76
CA ILE A 66 26.02 0.95 -13.94
C ILE A 66 25.37 2.13 -14.64
N GLN A 67 25.43 2.22 -15.97
CA GLN A 67 24.77 3.29 -16.72
C GLN A 67 23.24 3.11 -16.67
N TRP A 68 22.76 1.88 -16.83
CA TRP A 68 21.34 1.57 -16.66
C TRP A 68 20.86 1.90 -15.24
N LEU A 69 21.63 1.51 -14.20
CA LEU A 69 21.29 1.85 -12.80
C LEU A 69 21.21 3.36 -12.57
N LYS A 70 22.16 4.14 -13.12
CA LYS A 70 22.14 5.60 -13.05
C LYS A 70 20.92 6.20 -13.74
N ALA A 71 20.61 5.75 -14.95
CA ALA A 71 19.44 6.22 -15.69
C ALA A 71 18.11 5.92 -14.95
N MET A 72 18.02 4.75 -14.29
CA MET A 72 16.88 4.42 -13.43
C MET A 72 16.82 5.35 -12.20
N GLY A 73 17.96 5.59 -11.55
CA GLY A 73 18.04 6.53 -10.43
C GLY A 73 17.59 7.95 -10.82
N GLU A 74 18.09 8.47 -11.94
CA GLU A 74 17.71 9.78 -12.48
C GLU A 74 16.22 9.86 -12.81
N PHE A 75 15.67 8.82 -13.45
CA PHE A 75 14.24 8.74 -13.72
C PHE A 75 13.41 8.80 -12.43
N TYR A 76 13.77 8.02 -11.41
CA TYR A 76 13.04 8.01 -10.14
C TYR A 76 13.13 9.36 -9.42
N SER A 77 14.33 9.93 -9.31
CA SER A 77 14.51 11.24 -8.69
C SER A 77 13.72 12.34 -9.40
N LEU A 78 13.70 12.32 -10.74
CA LEU A 78 12.94 13.28 -11.52
C LEU A 78 11.43 13.08 -11.33
N ALA A 79 10.94 11.84 -11.37
CA ALA A 79 9.54 11.53 -11.11
C ALA A 79 9.13 11.99 -9.70
N GLU A 80 9.89 11.62 -8.66
CA GLU A 80 9.65 12.06 -7.28
C GLU A 80 9.62 13.58 -7.14
N PHE A 81 10.51 14.31 -7.83
CA PHE A 81 10.49 15.77 -7.86
C PHE A 81 9.15 16.31 -8.41
N TYR A 82 8.67 15.76 -9.52
CA TYR A 82 7.39 16.19 -10.11
C TYR A 82 6.19 15.81 -9.23
N TYR A 83 6.17 14.60 -8.66
CA TYR A 83 5.06 14.11 -7.85
C TYR A 83 5.03 14.63 -6.40
N SER A 84 6.15 15.09 -5.85
CA SER A 84 6.23 15.70 -4.50
C SER A 84 5.61 17.09 -4.41
N GLY A 85 4.94 17.57 -5.46
CA GLY A 85 4.27 18.88 -5.48
C GLY A 85 5.18 20.06 -5.79
N SER A 86 6.50 19.84 -5.93
CA SER A 86 7.48 20.87 -6.31
C SER A 86 7.23 21.46 -7.71
N SER A 87 6.47 20.75 -8.54
CA SER A 87 6.15 21.13 -9.92
C SER A 87 4.81 21.85 -10.12
N GLY A 88 3.96 21.96 -9.08
CA GLY A 88 2.74 22.76 -9.10
C GLY A 88 1.47 22.11 -9.68
N GLU A 89 1.57 20.98 -10.41
CA GLU A 89 0.42 20.29 -11.02
C GLU A 89 0.16 18.91 -10.41
N THR A 90 -0.49 18.87 -9.25
CA THR A 90 -1.02 17.63 -8.67
C THR A 90 -2.52 17.78 -8.39
N PHE A 91 -3.28 16.69 -8.38
CA PHE A 91 -4.70 16.75 -7.95
C PHE A 91 -4.85 17.18 -6.48
N LEU A 92 -3.74 17.25 -5.74
CA LEU A 92 -3.68 17.75 -4.37
C LEU A 92 -3.57 19.28 -4.29
N ASN A 93 -3.45 19.99 -5.42
CA ASN A 93 -3.50 21.46 -5.49
C ASN A 93 -4.93 22.00 -5.27
N LEU A 94 -5.49 21.65 -4.12
CA LEU A 94 -6.81 22.06 -3.65
C LEU A 94 -6.69 23.36 -2.86
N LYS A 95 -7.59 24.31 -3.09
CA LYS A 95 -7.75 25.50 -2.25
C LYS A 95 -8.73 25.20 -1.11
N GLY A 96 -8.82 26.14 -0.16
CA GLY A 96 -9.70 25.98 1.00
C GLY A 96 -11.14 25.71 0.58
N ARG A 97 -11.68 24.55 1.01
CA ARG A 97 -13.00 23.97 0.66
C ARG A 97 -13.13 23.31 -0.71
N ASP A 98 -12.07 23.27 -1.52
CA ASP A 98 -12.08 22.47 -2.74
C ASP A 98 -12.19 20.99 -2.37
N LYS A 99 -12.90 20.25 -3.23
CA LYS A 99 -12.99 18.80 -3.16
C LYS A 99 -12.92 18.21 -4.55
N ILE A 100 -12.29 17.05 -4.65
CA ILE A 100 -12.35 16.19 -5.84
C ILE A 100 -13.09 14.92 -5.45
N ILE A 101 -13.93 14.45 -6.36
CA ILE A 101 -14.76 13.27 -6.17
C ILE A 101 -14.43 12.27 -7.27
N TYR A 102 -14.11 11.05 -6.87
CA TYR A 102 -13.87 9.92 -7.76
C TYR A 102 -14.91 8.84 -7.50
N SER A 103 -15.32 8.15 -8.55
CA SER A 103 -16.24 7.02 -8.50
C SER A 103 -15.57 5.76 -9.01
N PHE A 104 -15.74 4.66 -8.30
CA PHE A 104 -15.09 3.38 -8.59
C PHE A 104 -16.10 2.27 -8.71
N LYS A 105 -15.87 1.40 -9.70
CA LYS A 105 -16.75 0.26 -9.99
C LYS A 105 -16.54 -0.95 -9.07
N ASN A 106 -15.49 -0.97 -8.26
CA ASN A 106 -15.26 -1.99 -7.24
C ASN A 106 -14.28 -1.47 -6.18
N LEU A 107 -14.15 -2.22 -5.08
CA LEU A 107 -13.30 -1.85 -3.95
C LEU A 107 -11.81 -1.96 -4.27
N ASN A 108 -11.42 -2.94 -5.10
CA ASN A 108 -10.03 -3.12 -5.50
C ASN A 108 -9.45 -1.90 -6.23
N LEU A 109 -10.22 -1.32 -7.16
CA LEU A 109 -9.81 -0.11 -7.88
C LEU A 109 -9.83 1.13 -6.99
N LEU A 110 -10.80 1.22 -6.09
CA LEU A 110 -10.87 2.31 -5.12
C LEU A 110 -9.63 2.29 -4.22
N ASP A 111 -9.30 1.14 -3.65
CA ASP A 111 -8.13 1.00 -2.79
C ASP A 111 -6.83 1.31 -3.54
N ALA A 112 -6.71 0.87 -4.81
CA ALA A 112 -5.51 1.11 -5.61
C ALA A 112 -5.26 2.61 -5.80
N PHE A 113 -6.33 3.36 -6.04
CA PHE A 113 -6.25 4.81 -6.10
C PHE A 113 -6.10 5.45 -4.71
N GLY A 114 -6.80 4.93 -3.69
CA GLY A 114 -6.78 5.43 -2.33
C GLY A 114 -5.38 5.41 -1.73
N ILE A 115 -4.69 4.26 -1.80
CA ILE A 115 -3.32 4.14 -1.30
C ILE A 115 -2.34 5.02 -2.07
N HIS A 116 -2.50 5.14 -3.40
CA HIS A 116 -1.72 6.06 -4.22
C HIS A 116 -1.93 7.51 -3.76
N ALA A 117 -3.18 7.92 -3.53
CA ALA A 117 -3.51 9.25 -3.07
C ALA A 117 -2.98 9.51 -1.65
N LEU A 118 -3.03 8.53 -0.74
CA LEU A 118 -2.43 8.63 0.60
C LEU A 118 -0.91 8.79 0.54
N HIS A 119 -0.22 8.04 -0.33
CA HIS A 119 1.21 8.22 -0.55
C HIS A 119 1.54 9.63 -1.02
N MET A 120 0.81 10.15 -2.00
CA MET A 120 1.03 11.52 -2.49
C MET A 120 0.72 12.56 -1.41
N MET A 121 -0.33 12.37 -0.61
CA MET A 121 -0.60 13.24 0.54
C MET A 121 0.55 13.21 1.56
N GLY A 122 1.11 12.04 1.83
CA GLY A 122 2.29 11.88 2.70
C GLY A 122 3.52 12.61 2.16
N MET A 123 3.75 12.59 0.84
CA MET A 123 4.88 13.29 0.21
C MET A 123 4.78 14.82 0.32
N VAL A 124 3.57 15.38 0.29
CA VAL A 124 3.35 16.85 0.34
C VAL A 124 3.04 17.38 1.74
N THR A 125 2.85 16.49 2.72
CA THR A 125 2.60 16.86 4.12
C THR A 125 3.91 16.86 4.89
N GLU A 126 4.09 17.76 5.86
CA GLU A 126 5.27 17.78 6.74
C GLU A 126 5.54 16.42 7.38
N LYS A 127 6.81 16.00 7.44
CA LYS A 127 7.23 14.77 8.12
C LYS A 127 6.75 14.75 9.58
N HIS A 128 6.65 13.57 10.18
CA HIS A 128 6.09 13.36 11.52
C HIS A 128 4.61 13.71 11.70
N THR A 129 3.97 14.37 10.73
CA THR A 129 2.52 14.65 10.82
C THR A 129 1.75 13.33 10.92
N PRO A 130 0.97 13.13 12.00
CA PRO A 130 0.24 11.89 12.21
C PRO A 130 -0.91 11.73 11.22
N LEU A 131 -1.19 10.48 10.89
CA LEU A 131 -2.33 10.06 10.10
C LEU A 131 -3.40 9.49 11.04
N PHE A 132 -4.63 9.99 10.93
CA PHE A 132 -5.77 9.48 11.67
C PHE A 132 -6.77 8.83 10.72
N ALA A 133 -7.13 7.57 10.97
CA ALA A 133 -8.05 6.79 10.16
C ALA A 133 -9.20 6.24 11.00
N TYR A 134 -10.38 6.19 10.40
CA TYR A 134 -11.54 5.49 10.93
C TYR A 134 -12.06 4.54 9.86
N ASN A 135 -11.93 3.25 10.12
CA ASN A 135 -12.29 2.17 9.21
C ASN A 135 -13.12 1.14 9.99
N PRO A 136 -14.46 1.07 9.79
CA PRO A 136 -15.32 0.10 10.46
C PRO A 136 -14.78 -1.33 10.44
N HIS A 137 -14.32 -1.79 9.27
CA HIS A 137 -13.48 -2.97 9.11
C HIS A 137 -12.24 -2.62 8.28
N GLU A 138 -11.06 -3.01 8.76
CA GLU A 138 -9.78 -2.79 8.09
C GLU A 138 -9.49 -3.89 7.06
N TRP A 139 -10.32 -3.94 6.02
CA TRP A 139 -10.24 -4.99 4.98
C TRP A 139 -9.13 -4.75 3.98
N PHE A 140 -8.63 -3.52 3.87
CA PHE A 140 -7.51 -3.15 2.99
C PHE A 140 -6.26 -3.98 3.33
N PHE A 141 -5.94 -4.09 4.62
CA PHE A 141 -4.84 -4.92 5.12
C PHE A 141 -4.92 -6.37 4.63
N TRP A 142 -6.10 -6.97 4.61
CA TRP A 142 -6.27 -8.38 4.25
C TRP A 142 -6.34 -8.59 2.74
N ALA A 143 -7.05 -7.72 2.03
CA ALA A 143 -7.25 -7.85 0.59
C ALA A 143 -5.97 -7.55 -0.21
N ARG A 144 -5.14 -6.61 0.27
CA ARG A 144 -3.97 -6.07 -0.44
C ARG A 144 -2.79 -5.82 0.50
N ARG A 145 -2.49 -6.83 1.31
CA ARG A 145 -1.48 -6.80 2.38
C ARG A 145 -0.13 -6.25 1.97
N GLU A 146 0.37 -6.61 0.79
CA GLU A 146 1.67 -6.14 0.32
C GLU A 146 1.67 -4.63 0.07
N ALA A 147 0.57 -4.10 -0.49
CA ALA A 147 0.43 -2.68 -0.72
C ALA A 147 0.32 -1.90 0.60
N GLU A 148 -0.46 -2.44 1.55
CA GLU A 148 -0.61 -1.84 2.88
C GLU A 148 0.72 -1.84 3.65
N GLN A 149 1.47 -2.93 3.58
CA GLN A 149 2.79 -3.01 4.21
C GLN A 149 3.76 -1.99 3.60
N MET A 150 3.77 -1.82 2.27
CA MET A 150 4.58 -0.80 1.62
C MET A 150 4.21 0.62 2.07
N PHE A 151 2.90 0.88 2.27
CA PHE A 151 2.42 2.15 2.79
C PHE A 151 2.87 2.39 4.23
N VAL A 152 2.67 1.41 5.11
CA VAL A 152 3.12 1.45 6.51
C VAL A 152 4.63 1.67 6.60
N GLU A 153 5.42 0.95 5.80
CA GLU A 153 6.88 1.13 5.75
C GLU A 153 7.29 2.53 5.28
N ALA A 154 6.56 3.12 4.32
CA ALA A 154 6.79 4.50 3.90
C ALA A 154 6.49 5.50 5.03
N MET A 155 5.39 5.30 5.77
CA MET A 155 5.06 6.15 6.92
C MET A 155 6.10 6.04 8.04
N HIS A 156 6.61 4.83 8.30
CA HIS A 156 7.70 4.60 9.26
C HIS A 156 8.99 5.31 8.88
N LYS A 157 9.37 5.32 7.59
CA LYS A 157 10.58 6.02 7.12
C LYS A 157 10.51 7.54 7.37
N ASP A 158 9.30 8.09 7.43
CA ASP A 158 9.05 9.50 7.76
C ASP A 158 8.79 9.74 9.26
N ASP A 159 8.96 8.71 10.12
CA ASP A 159 8.67 8.73 11.56
C ASP A 159 7.28 9.32 11.84
N ARG A 160 6.29 8.93 11.02
CA ARG A 160 4.89 9.31 11.16
C ARG A 160 4.14 8.29 12.01
N GLN A 161 3.29 8.78 12.88
CA GLN A 161 2.34 7.93 13.60
C GLN A 161 1.10 7.66 12.74
N LEU A 162 0.67 6.40 12.68
CA LEU A 162 -0.56 5.94 12.06
C LEU A 162 -1.51 5.49 13.17
N PHE A 163 -2.64 6.19 13.25
CA PHE A 163 -3.69 5.97 14.22
C PHE A 163 -4.94 5.44 13.53
N LEU A 164 -5.33 4.21 13.81
CA LEU A 164 -6.46 3.55 13.19
C LEU A 164 -7.53 3.21 14.23
N VAL A 165 -8.74 3.72 14.06
CA VAL A 165 -9.91 3.33 14.85
C VAL A 165 -10.82 2.45 14.02
N SER A 166 -11.19 1.29 14.57
CA SER A 166 -12.25 0.42 14.06
C SER A 166 -13.47 0.44 14.98
N SER A 167 -14.66 0.30 14.39
CA SER A 167 -15.92 0.17 15.14
C SER A 167 -16.40 -1.27 15.31
N HIS A 168 -15.63 -2.25 14.83
CA HIS A 168 -15.95 -3.66 14.93
C HIS A 168 -14.86 -4.44 15.68
N SER A 169 -15.30 -5.50 16.34
CA SER A 169 -14.44 -6.38 17.14
C SER A 169 -14.56 -7.84 16.70
N ASP A 170 -14.83 -8.07 15.41
CA ASP A 170 -14.87 -9.41 14.85
C ASP A 170 -13.47 -10.07 14.89
N PRO A 171 -13.36 -11.40 14.75
CA PRO A 171 -12.10 -12.11 14.93
C PRO A 171 -10.94 -11.54 14.10
N LEU A 172 -11.19 -11.19 12.84
CA LEU A 172 -10.18 -10.57 11.98
C LEU A 172 -9.82 -9.15 12.42
N ASP A 173 -10.78 -8.36 12.95
CA ASP A 173 -10.48 -7.03 13.52
C ASP A 173 -9.60 -7.16 14.76
N LEU A 174 -9.86 -8.14 15.62
CA LEU A 174 -9.04 -8.39 16.81
C LEU A 174 -7.64 -8.87 16.44
N GLU A 175 -7.52 -9.69 15.39
CA GLU A 175 -6.24 -10.20 14.91
C GLU A 175 -5.31 -9.07 14.43
N LEU A 176 -5.86 -8.00 13.86
CA LEU A 176 -5.10 -6.86 13.36
C LEU A 176 -4.27 -6.14 14.43
N ARG A 177 -4.67 -6.22 15.71
CA ARG A 177 -3.88 -5.65 16.83
C ARG A 177 -2.45 -6.18 16.89
N LYS A 178 -2.17 -7.35 16.29
CA LYS A 178 -0.81 -7.91 16.21
C LYS A 178 0.10 -7.18 15.23
N TYR A 179 -0.48 -6.50 14.24
CA TYR A 179 0.24 -5.81 13.18
C TYR A 179 0.40 -4.30 13.44
N TYR A 180 -0.49 -3.73 14.26
CA TYR A 180 -0.47 -2.32 14.64
C TYR A 180 -0.07 -2.18 16.11
N GLN A 181 1.25 -2.29 16.36
CA GLN A 181 1.83 -2.20 17.69
C GLN A 181 2.97 -1.18 17.76
N GLY A 182 3.15 -0.60 18.94
CA GLY A 182 4.21 0.34 19.25
C GLY A 182 3.80 1.80 19.09
N ASP A 183 4.80 2.68 19.12
CA ASP A 183 4.55 4.12 19.18
C ASP A 183 4.09 4.70 17.84
N LEU A 184 4.53 4.10 16.73
CA LEU A 184 4.25 4.56 15.37
C LEU A 184 2.97 3.96 14.77
N LEU A 185 2.54 2.76 15.17
CA LEU A 185 1.32 2.13 14.68
C LEU A 185 0.43 1.81 15.86
N GLN A 186 -0.72 2.48 15.95
CA GLN A 186 -1.67 2.23 17.01
C GLN A 186 -3.05 1.94 16.42
N TYR A 187 -3.63 0.83 16.85
CA TYR A 187 -4.96 0.39 16.45
C TYR A 187 -5.86 0.28 17.65
N HIS A 188 -7.02 0.93 17.56
CA HIS A 188 -8.01 0.95 18.62
C HIS A 188 -9.37 0.48 18.11
N ILE A 189 -10.05 -0.35 18.89
CA ILE A 189 -11.43 -0.78 18.59
C ILE A 189 -12.33 -0.11 19.61
N VAL A 190 -13.31 0.66 19.14
CA VAL A 190 -14.30 1.30 20.01
C VAL A 190 -15.49 0.37 20.26
N GLU A 191 -16.07 0.45 21.46
CA GLU A 191 -17.25 -0.35 21.82
C GLU A 191 -18.52 0.10 21.08
N LYS A 192 -18.57 1.36 20.66
CA LYS A 192 -19.71 1.95 19.96
C LYS A 192 -19.22 2.71 18.73
N PRO A 193 -19.86 2.55 17.56
CA PRO A 193 -19.51 3.29 16.36
C PRO A 193 -19.50 4.80 16.61
N LEU A 194 -18.43 5.47 16.19
CA LEU A 194 -18.29 6.92 16.32
C LEU A 194 -19.15 7.66 15.27
N LEU A 195 -19.55 6.95 14.23
CA LEU A 195 -20.34 7.45 13.10
C LEU A 195 -21.53 6.51 12.85
N PRO A 196 -22.64 7.04 12.32
CA PRO A 196 -23.90 6.29 12.22
C PRO A 196 -23.96 5.27 11.07
N LYS A 197 -22.98 5.26 10.18
CA LYS A 197 -22.99 4.41 8.99
C LYS A 197 -21.66 3.67 8.84
N ASP A 198 -21.75 2.35 8.65
CA ASP A 198 -20.58 1.48 8.50
C ASP A 198 -20.01 1.48 7.07
N ASN A 199 -20.71 2.09 6.12
CA ASN A 199 -20.19 2.29 4.75
C ASN A 199 -19.35 3.57 4.60
N TYR A 200 -19.02 4.23 5.71
CA TYR A 200 -18.28 5.48 5.71
C TYR A 200 -16.93 5.34 6.41
N TYR A 201 -15.89 5.62 5.64
CA TYR A 201 -14.50 5.51 6.03
C TYR A 201 -13.84 6.88 5.84
N PHE A 202 -12.85 7.21 6.66
CA PHE A 202 -12.07 8.41 6.41
C PHE A 202 -10.64 8.31 6.91
N VAL A 203 -9.77 9.08 6.27
CA VAL A 203 -8.37 9.26 6.64
C VAL A 203 -8.04 10.75 6.62
N VAL A 204 -7.32 11.20 7.63
CA VAL A 204 -6.83 12.57 7.79
C VAL A 204 -5.31 12.54 7.87
N ILE A 205 -4.65 13.34 7.03
CA ILE A 205 -3.21 13.58 7.08
C ILE A 205 -2.95 15.05 6.74
N GLY A 206 -2.25 15.76 7.64
CA GLY A 206 -2.01 17.19 7.47
C GLY A 206 -3.30 18.00 7.37
N ASP A 207 -3.45 18.70 6.25
CA ASP A 207 -4.60 19.50 5.85
C ASP A 207 -5.53 18.79 4.83
N TYR A 208 -5.28 17.51 4.56
CA TYR A 208 -6.11 16.67 3.70
C TYR A 208 -7.06 15.79 4.50
N LEU A 209 -8.26 15.65 3.93
CA LEU A 209 -9.26 14.68 4.33
C LEU A 209 -9.63 13.82 3.12
N MET A 210 -9.42 12.53 3.25
CA MET A 210 -9.95 11.52 2.35
C MET A 210 -11.17 10.87 3.00
N GLU A 211 -12.30 10.91 2.32
CA GLU A 211 -13.54 10.25 2.74
C GLU A 211 -13.92 9.20 1.71
N VAL A 212 -14.33 8.04 2.17
CA VAL A 212 -14.72 6.93 1.33
C VAL A 212 -16.13 6.49 1.71
N TYR A 213 -16.97 6.34 0.68
CA TYR A 213 -18.35 5.93 0.79
C TYR A 213 -18.52 4.67 -0.05
N PHE A 214 -18.73 3.55 0.62
CA PHE A 214 -18.94 2.27 -0.03
C PHE A 214 -20.41 2.03 -0.36
N ASP A 215 -20.64 1.20 -1.37
CA ASP A 215 -21.98 0.66 -1.65
C ASP A 215 -22.47 -0.13 -0.43
N GLU A 216 -23.70 0.14 0.04
CA GLU A 216 -24.22 -0.50 1.25
C GLU A 216 -24.32 -2.03 1.12
N LYS A 217 -24.53 -2.55 -0.09
CA LYS A 217 -24.58 -4.00 -0.33
C LYS A 217 -23.21 -4.63 -0.19
N ILE A 218 -22.15 -3.97 -0.69
CA ILE A 218 -20.80 -4.53 -0.57
C ILE A 218 -20.29 -4.48 0.87
N VAL A 219 -20.69 -3.47 1.64
CA VAL A 219 -20.36 -3.38 3.06
C VAL A 219 -21.06 -4.47 3.86
N ALA A 220 -22.32 -4.77 3.57
CA ALA A 220 -23.01 -5.90 4.19
C ALA A 220 -22.32 -7.24 3.88
N GLU A 221 -21.82 -7.44 2.65
CA GLU A 221 -21.03 -8.63 2.30
C GLU A 221 -19.69 -8.69 3.03
N LEU A 222 -19.01 -7.55 3.22
CA LEU A 222 -17.79 -7.46 4.02
C LEU A 222 -18.05 -7.76 5.50
N ASP A 223 -19.07 -7.16 6.10
CA ASP A 223 -19.45 -7.38 7.50
C ASP A 223 -19.78 -8.86 7.75
N GLU A 224 -20.54 -9.49 6.86
CA GLU A 224 -20.82 -10.94 6.94
C GLU A 224 -19.52 -11.78 6.83
N PHE A 225 -18.60 -11.39 5.93
CA PHE A 225 -17.30 -12.04 5.81
C PHE A 225 -16.50 -11.96 7.12
N TYR A 226 -16.48 -10.81 7.79
CA TYR A 226 -15.77 -10.61 9.05
C TYR A 226 -16.40 -11.40 10.21
N LYS A 227 -17.73 -11.44 10.30
CA LYS A 227 -18.46 -12.19 11.33
C LYS A 227 -18.23 -13.69 11.23
N THR A 228 -18.21 -14.21 10.00
CA THR A 228 -18.09 -15.65 9.73
C THR A 228 -16.66 -16.15 9.72
N THR A 229 -15.69 -15.33 9.32
CA THR A 229 -14.28 -15.72 9.21
C THR A 229 -13.57 -15.63 10.56
N LYS A 230 -13.13 -16.77 11.11
CA LYS A 230 -12.43 -16.81 12.41
C LYS A 230 -10.92 -16.69 12.31
N THR A 231 -10.34 -17.11 11.19
CA THR A 231 -8.89 -17.11 10.96
C THR A 231 -8.58 -16.79 9.51
N TRP A 232 -7.46 -16.12 9.26
CA TRP A 232 -6.99 -15.85 7.92
C TRP A 232 -6.34 -17.09 7.26
N SER A 233 -6.99 -17.60 6.21
CA SER A 233 -6.54 -18.72 5.36
C SER A 233 -6.59 -18.38 3.87
N GLU A 234 -6.05 -19.24 3.00
CA GLU A 234 -6.16 -19.06 1.55
C GLU A 234 -7.61 -19.05 1.06
N GLU A 235 -8.51 -19.85 1.67
CA GLU A 235 -9.93 -19.82 1.37
C GLU A 235 -10.54 -18.45 1.71
N SER A 236 -10.23 -17.91 2.88
CA SER A 236 -10.72 -16.58 3.30
C SER A 236 -10.18 -15.47 2.39
N LYS A 237 -8.93 -15.58 1.94
CA LYS A 237 -8.31 -14.67 0.98
C LYS A 237 -9.05 -14.68 -0.34
N LEU A 238 -9.32 -15.86 -0.90
CA LEU A 238 -10.08 -16.01 -2.14
C LEU A 238 -11.52 -15.49 -2.00
N ALA A 239 -12.16 -15.70 -0.83
CA ALA A 239 -13.49 -15.18 -0.54
C ALA A 239 -13.50 -13.64 -0.50
N LEU A 240 -12.58 -13.02 0.24
CA LEU A 240 -12.45 -11.57 0.29
C LEU A 240 -12.12 -10.98 -1.09
N GLN A 241 -11.24 -11.62 -1.86
CA GLN A 241 -10.92 -11.20 -3.23
C GLN A 241 -12.15 -11.15 -4.14
N LYS A 242 -13.06 -12.12 -4.02
CA LYS A 242 -14.33 -12.12 -4.77
C LYS A 242 -15.21 -10.92 -4.39
N ILE A 243 -15.28 -10.59 -3.10
CA ILE A 243 -16.03 -9.42 -2.61
C ILE A 243 -15.43 -8.13 -3.18
N VAL A 244 -14.13 -7.90 -3.02
CA VAL A 244 -13.51 -6.62 -3.41
C VAL A 244 -13.46 -6.39 -4.93
N LEU A 245 -13.54 -7.45 -5.74
CA LEU A 245 -13.62 -7.36 -7.20
C LEU A 245 -15.05 -7.17 -7.72
N LYS A 246 -16.07 -7.39 -6.89
CA LYS A 246 -17.48 -7.30 -7.27
C LYS A 246 -17.85 -5.87 -7.69
N SER A 247 -18.66 -5.79 -8.74
CA SER A 247 -19.16 -4.50 -9.23
C SER A 247 -20.01 -3.81 -8.16
N SER A 248 -19.69 -2.57 -7.84
CA SER A 248 -20.33 -1.75 -6.80
C SER A 248 -20.13 -0.26 -7.11
N LYS A 249 -20.93 0.62 -6.50
CA LYS A 249 -20.84 2.08 -6.68
C LYS A 249 -20.17 2.71 -5.47
N ASN A 250 -18.85 2.84 -5.53
CA ASN A 250 -18.06 3.41 -4.44
C ASN A 250 -17.58 4.81 -4.80
N LYS A 251 -17.45 5.68 -3.80
CA LYS A 251 -17.05 7.07 -3.99
C LYS A 251 -15.92 7.42 -3.03
N LEU A 252 -14.90 8.08 -3.54
CA LEU A 252 -13.80 8.64 -2.77
C LEU A 252 -13.81 10.16 -2.95
N VAL A 253 -13.68 10.90 -1.84
CA VAL A 253 -13.66 12.36 -1.83
C VAL A 253 -12.37 12.81 -1.16
N ILE A 254 -11.62 13.68 -1.82
CA ILE A 254 -10.42 14.31 -1.26
C ILE A 254 -10.72 15.81 -1.11
N SER A 255 -10.45 16.38 0.06
CA SER A 255 -10.72 17.80 0.32
C SER A 255 -9.75 18.44 1.31
N LYS A 256 -9.63 19.77 1.25
CA LYS A 256 -9.00 20.60 2.29
C LYS A 256 -10.05 21.34 3.11
N ASN A 257 -10.71 20.60 4.02
CA ASN A 257 -11.74 21.14 4.90
C ASN A 257 -11.26 21.18 6.35
N ARG A 258 -10.55 22.25 6.72
CA ARG A 258 -9.97 22.43 8.06
C ARG A 258 -10.96 22.16 9.19
N ARG A 259 -12.19 22.67 9.10
CA ARG A 259 -13.21 22.47 10.17
C ARG A 259 -13.53 20.99 10.36
N LYS A 260 -13.68 20.24 9.26
CA LYS A 260 -14.00 18.81 9.31
C LYS A 260 -12.81 17.97 9.76
N ILE A 261 -11.62 18.32 9.30
CA ILE A 261 -10.34 17.73 9.70
C ILE A 261 -10.13 17.84 11.21
N GLU A 262 -10.22 19.05 11.77
CA GLU A 262 -10.03 19.25 13.21
C GLU A 262 -11.08 18.52 14.04
N ARG A 263 -12.33 18.45 13.55
CA ARG A 263 -13.38 17.65 14.18
C ARG A 263 -12.98 16.17 14.23
N TYR A 264 -12.48 15.61 13.14
CA TYR A 264 -12.09 14.20 13.07
C TYR A 264 -10.81 13.90 13.87
N LYS A 265 -9.79 14.77 13.83
CA LYS A 265 -8.61 14.64 14.69
C LYS A 265 -9.02 14.62 16.16
N LYS A 266 -9.85 15.58 16.61
CA LYS A 266 -10.35 15.65 17.99
C LYS A 266 -11.20 14.43 18.37
N MET A 267 -11.92 13.85 17.42
CA MET A 267 -12.74 12.66 17.63
C MET A 267 -11.88 11.40 17.85
N LEU A 268 -10.76 11.28 17.13
CA LEU A 268 -9.91 10.08 17.17
C LEU A 268 -8.74 10.20 18.17
N SER A 269 -8.22 11.40 18.42
CA SER A 269 -7.05 11.62 19.28
C SER A 269 -7.16 11.04 20.70
N PRO A 270 -8.33 10.97 21.38
CA PRO A 270 -8.42 10.42 22.72
C PRO A 270 -8.02 8.94 22.84
N PHE A 271 -8.00 8.20 21.72
CA PHE A 271 -7.69 6.77 21.70
C PHE A 271 -6.20 6.45 21.57
N PHE A 272 -5.35 7.47 21.37
CA PHE A 272 -3.97 7.27 20.96
C PHE A 272 -2.97 8.08 21.78
N PHE A 273 -1.78 7.52 21.92
CA PHE A 273 -0.62 8.23 22.43
C PHE A 273 0.03 9.00 21.28
N ILE A 274 -0.02 10.33 21.34
CA ILE A 274 0.61 11.20 20.34
C ILE A 274 2.00 11.57 20.84
N LYS A 275 3.02 11.17 20.10
CA LYS A 275 4.41 11.48 20.39
C LYS A 275 4.64 12.96 20.10
N SER A 276 5.17 13.67 21.10
CA SER A 276 5.56 15.08 21.03
C SER A 276 6.89 15.27 20.34
#